data_AF-A0A0A9H7M2-F1
#
_entry.id   AF-A0A0A9H7M2-F1
#
_cell.length_a   1.000
_cell.length_b   1.000
_cell.length_c   1.000
_cell.angle_alpha   90.00
_cell.angle_beta   90.00
_cell.angle_gamma   90.00
#
_symmetry.space_group_name_H-M   'P 1'
#
loop_
_entity.id
_entity.type
_entity.pdbx_description
1 polymer ?
#
loop_
_entity_poly.entity_id
_entity_poly.type
_entity_poly.pdbx_seq_one_letter_code
_entity_poly.pdbx_strand_id
1 'polypeptide(L)' 'MQVPQVTEGAALAVIELYPTLFSLARAYSMLEGDIRAQEEMLKKKSKMVNAGASRNIFKLVWADGCKSSDPALN' A
#
# COMPACT_ATOMS: atom_id res chain seq x y z
N MET A 1 9.49 11.59 5.89
CA MET A 1 8.05 11.93 5.91
C MET A 1 7.31 10.77 6.57
N GLN A 2 6.43 11.04 7.54
CA GLN A 2 5.57 10.01 8.12
C GLN A 2 4.34 9.83 7.24
N VAL A 3 3.98 8.58 6.93
CA VAL A 3 2.74 8.27 6.22
C VAL A 3 1.56 8.47 7.17
N PRO A 4 0.53 9.28 6.82
CA PRO A 4 -0.61 9.50 7.70
C PRO A 4 -1.25 8.17 8.13
N GLN A 5 -1.67 8.07 9.39
CA GLN A 5 -2.33 6.89 9.98
C GLN A 5 -1.48 5.61 10.07
N VAL A 6 -0.21 5.66 9.65
CA VAL A 6 0.74 4.57 9.88
C VAL A 6 1.43 4.79 11.22
N THR A 7 1.07 3.95 12.19
CA THR A 7 1.74 3.86 13.49
C THR A 7 3.01 3.02 13.37
N GLU A 8 3.91 3.13 14.36
CA GLU A 8 5.13 2.30 14.41
C GLU A 8 4.80 0.79 14.39
N GLY A 9 3.82 0.36 15.18
CA GLY A 9 3.39 -1.04 15.20
C GLY A 9 2.83 -1.52 13.86
N ALA A 10 2.13 -0.66 13.11
CA ALA A 10 1.69 -0.99 11.75
C ALA A 10 2.89 -1.11 10.78
N ALA A 11 3.87 -0.22 10.89
CA ALA A 11 5.08 -0.27 10.06
C ALA A 11 5.90 -1.54 10.32
N LEU A 12 6.12 -1.89 11.60
CA LEU A 12 6.80 -3.12 12.00
C LEU A 12 6.06 -4.36 11.49
N ALA A 13 4.74 -4.43 11.66
CA ALA A 13 3.95 -5.55 11.15
C ALA A 13 4.06 -5.71 9.62
N VAL A 14 4.15 -4.60 8.87
CA VAL A 14 4.34 -4.65 7.42
C VAL A 14 5.74 -5.13 7.05
N ILE A 15 6.78 -4.70 7.79
CA ILE A 15 8.17 -5.16 7.59
C ILE A 15 8.30 -6.66 7.91
N GLU A 16 7.64 -7.15 8.96
CA GLU A 16 7.64 -8.59 9.29
C GLU A 16 6.98 -9.44 8.19
N LEU A 17 5.89 -8.95 7.60
CA LEU A 17 5.18 -9.63 6.50
C LEU A 17 5.91 -9.52 5.17
N TYR A 18 6.53 -8.37 4.90
CA TYR A 18 7.19 -8.03 3.65
C TYR A 18 8.52 -7.32 3.95
N PRO A 19 9.60 -8.08 4.23
CA PRO A 19 10.88 -7.53 4.71
C PRO A 19 11.57 -6.56 3.75
N THR A 20 11.14 -6.53 2.49
CA THR A 20 11.67 -5.62 1.47
C THR A 20 10.55 -4.92 0.72
N LEU A 21 10.83 -3.71 0.22
CA LEU A 21 9.92 -2.99 -0.66
C LEU A 21 9.56 -3.83 -1.90
N PHE A 22 10.51 -4.59 -2.44
CA PHE A 22 10.28 -5.51 -3.56
C PHE A 22 9.26 -6.60 -3.22
N SER A 23 9.36 -7.22 -2.03
CA SER A 23 8.38 -8.23 -1.60
C SER A 23 6.97 -7.66 -1.42
N LEU A 24 6.87 -6.42 -0.94
CA LEU A 24 5.59 -5.72 -0.81
C LEU A 24 5.00 -5.35 -2.18
N ALA A 25 5.81 -4.79 -3.08
CA ALA A 25 5.41 -4.47 -4.45
C ALA A 25 4.96 -5.72 -5.23
N ARG A 26 5.68 -6.84 -5.10
CA ARG A 26 5.28 -8.13 -5.69
C ARG A 26 3.93 -8.61 -5.16
N ALA A 27 3.65 -8.43 -3.87
CA ALA A 27 2.35 -8.79 -3.31
C ALA A 27 1.22 -7.93 -3.88
N TYR A 28 1.46 -6.62 -4.09
CA TYR A 28 0.51 -5.77 -4.79
C TYR A 28 0.33 -6.16 -6.25
N SER A 29 1.40 -6.50 -6.98
CA SER A 29 1.32 -6.89 -8.39
C SER A 29 0.49 -8.17 -8.60
N MET A 30 0.47 -9.08 -7.63
CA MET A 30 -0.39 -10.28 -7.66
C MET A 30 -1.90 -9.96 -7.59
N LEU A 31 -2.26 -8.73 -7.22
CA LEU A 31 -3.63 -8.23 -7.14
C LEU A 31 -3.89 -7.11 -8.18
N GLU A 32 -3.00 -6.96 -9.16
CA GLU A 32 -3.12 -5.93 -10.19
C GLU A 32 -4.45 -6.05 -10.95
N GLY A 33 -5.07 -4.90 -11.24
CA GLY A 33 -6.42 -4.83 -11.80
C GLY A 33 -7.53 -4.75 -10.76
N ASP A 34 -7.30 -5.14 -9.50
CA ASP A 34 -8.22 -4.92 -8.38
C ASP A 34 -7.63 -3.96 -7.34
N ILE A 35 -7.80 -2.67 -7.62
CA ILE A 35 -7.32 -1.57 -6.76
C ILE A 35 -7.89 -1.71 -5.33
N ARG A 36 -9.14 -2.14 -5.17
CA ARG A 36 -9.74 -2.30 -3.84
C ARG A 36 -9.09 -3.45 -3.08
N ALA A 37 -8.76 -4.56 -3.76
CA ALA A 37 -8.02 -5.66 -3.13
C ALA A 37 -6.61 -5.24 -2.73
N GLN A 38 -5.91 -4.47 -3.57
CA GLN A 38 -4.59 -3.92 -3.24
C GLN A 38 -4.65 -2.97 -2.03
N GLU A 39 -5.56 -1.99 -2.05
CA GLU A 39 -5.77 -1.04 -0.96
C GLU A 39 -6.04 -1.72 0.39
N GLU A 40 -6.75 -2.85 0.38
CA GLU A 40 -7.18 -3.56 1.58
C GLU A 40 -6.32 -4.77 1.94
N MET A 41 -5.25 -5.03 1.18
CA MET A 41 -4.40 -6.21 1.35
C MET A 41 -3.78 -6.28 2.74
N LEU A 42 -3.18 -5.18 3.21
CA LEU A 42 -2.42 -5.18 4.47
C LEU A 42 -3.33 -5.31 5.69
N LYS A 43 -4.50 -4.65 5.70
CA LYS A 43 -5.45 -4.78 6.81
C LYS A 43 -5.98 -6.21 6.99
N LYS A 44 -6.02 -6.99 5.91
CA LYS A 44 -6.44 -8.40 5.94
C LYS A 44 -5.33 -9.33 6.45
N LYS A 45 -4.08 -8.88 6.43
CA LYS A 45 -2.90 -9.66 6.81
C LYS A 45 -2.44 -9.40 8.25
N SER A 46 -2.76 -8.23 8.82
CA SER A 46 -2.41 -7.91 10.21
C SER A 46 -3.50 -7.08 10.89
N LYS A 47 -3.84 -7.44 12.13
CA LYS A 47 -4.76 -6.68 12.98
C LYS A 47 -4.18 -5.31 13.40
N MET A 48 -2.86 -5.13 13.32
CA MET A 48 -2.20 -3.87 13.64
C MET A 48 -2.31 -2.85 12.49
N VAL A 49 -2.61 -3.31 11.28
CA VAL A 49 -2.77 -2.45 10.12
C VAL A 49 -4.25 -2.12 9.95
N ASN A 50 -4.63 -0.87 10.22
CA ASN A 50 -5.99 -0.40 9.96
C ASN A 50 -6.20 -0.11 8.46
N ALA A 51 -7.46 0.10 8.06
CA ALA A 51 -7.81 0.34 6.65
C ALA A 51 -7.14 1.60 6.06
N GLY A 52 -6.94 2.64 6.85
CA GLY A 52 -6.28 3.86 6.41
C GLY A 52 -4.78 3.67 6.20
N ALA A 53 -4.10 2.99 7.13
CA ALA A 53 -2.70 2.60 7.01
C ALA A 53 -2.47 1.73 5.76
N SER A 54 -3.32 0.72 5.54
CA SER A 54 -3.28 -0.15 4.36
C SER A 54 -3.34 0.64 3.05
N ARG A 55 -4.31 1.56 2.94
CA ARG A 55 -4.46 2.44 1.77
C ARG A 55 -3.30 3.39 1.58
N ASN A 56 -2.81 4.01 2.66
CA ASN A 56 -1.76 5.02 2.53
C ASN A 56 -0.40 4.39 2.17
N ILE A 57 -0.12 3.18 2.65
CA ILE A 57 1.07 2.41 2.23
C ILE A 57 0.95 1.99 0.77
N PHE A 58 -0.22 1.51 0.34
CA PHE A 58 -0.47 1.21 -1.08
C PHE A 58 -0.21 2.44 -1.97
N LYS A 59 -0.72 3.62 -1.57
CA LYS A 59 -0.50 4.85 -2.33
C LYS A 59 0.97 5.23 -2.43
N LEU A 60 1.70 5.13 -1.32
CA LEU A 60 3.13 5.43 -1.27
C LEU A 60 3.97 4.49 -2.15
N VAL A 61 3.65 3.18 -2.12
CA VAL A 61 4.51 2.15 -2.72
C VAL A 61 4.12 1.83 -4.17
N TRP A 62 2.84 1.95 -4.51
CA TRP A 62 2.30 1.45 -5.78
C TRP A 62 1.58 2.55 -6.58
N ALA A 63 0.67 3.32 -5.97
CA ALA A 63 -0.20 4.23 -6.72
C ALA A 63 0.48 5.53 -7.21
N ASP A 64 1.52 6.01 -6.52
CA ASP A 64 2.23 7.25 -6.91
C ASP A 64 2.97 7.13 -8.26
N GLY A 65 3.13 5.91 -8.79
CA GLY A 65 3.69 5.67 -10.13
C GLY A 65 2.71 5.91 -11.30
N CYS A 66 1.41 6.07 -11.05
CA CYS A 66 0.36 6.08 -12.08
C CYS A 66 -0.25 7.47 -12.36
N LYS A 67 0.45 8.56 -12.07
CA LYS A 67 0.00 9.93 -12.38
C LYS A 67 0.24 10.37 -13.84
N SER A 68 0.63 9.47 -14.75
CA SER A 68 0.95 9.84 -16.14
C SER A 68 -0.24 9.79 -17.13
N SER A 69 -1.47 10.01 -16.66
CA SER A 69 -2.62 10.20 -17.55
C SER A 69 -3.70 11.03 -16.88
N ASP A 70 -3.41 12.32 -16.68
CA ASP A 70 -4.44 13.34 -16.51
C ASP A 70 -5.03 13.67 -17.90
N PRO A 71 -6.32 13.40 -18.18
CA PRO A 71 -6.97 13.81 -19.43
C PRO A 71 -7.37 15.29 -19.45
N ALA A 72 -6.85 16.13 -18.54
CA ALA A 72 -7.21 17.55 -18.41
C ALA A 72 -6.30 18.53 -19.20
N LEU A 73 -5.51 18.03 -20.15
CA LEU A 73 -4.76 18.83 -21.11
C LEU A 73 -5.09 18.37 -22.53
N ASN A 74 -6.29 18.70 -23.01
CA ASN A 74 -6.65 18.81 -24.43
C ASN A 74 -7.78 19.82 -24.58
#